data_AF-A0A6C0KNY0-F1
#
_entry.id   AF-A0A6C0KNY0-F1
#
_cell.length_a   1.000
_cell.length_b   1.000
_cell.length_c   1.000
_cell.angle_alpha   90.00
_cell.angle_beta   90.00
_cell.angle_gamma   90.00
#
_symmetry.space_group_name_H-M   'P 1'
#
loop_
_entity.id
_entity.type
_entity.pdbx_description
1 polymer ?
#
loop_
_entity_poly.entity_id
_entity_poly.type
_entity_poly.pdbx_seq_one_letter_code
_entity_poly.pdbx_strand_id
1 'polypeptide(L)' 'MSDLQEKINIVKRQTNYDDEQAIEKLKEFDNNIENVIRDYNGISQTVKEPTLSNNQKIFKTIREYF' A
#
# COMPACT_ATOMS: atom_id res chain seq x y z
N MET A 1 -10.07 -21.33 -8.15
CA MET A 1 -8.77 -20.66 -8.36
C MET A 1 -8.24 -20.22 -7.00
N SER A 2 -6.95 -20.35 -6.73
CA SER A 2 -6.34 -19.89 -5.46
C SER A 2 -6.32 -18.35 -5.45
N ASP A 3 -6.62 -17.74 -4.29
CA ASP A 3 -6.64 -16.29 -4.08
C ASP A 3 -5.31 -15.62 -4.49
N LEU A 4 -4.19 -16.30 -4.20
CA LEU A 4 -2.85 -15.83 -4.58
C LEU A 4 -2.66 -15.83 -6.10
N GLN A 5 -3.18 -16.83 -6.81
CA GLN A 5 -3.07 -16.91 -8.27
C GLN A 5 -3.83 -15.77 -8.95
N GLU A 6 -4.97 -15.38 -8.39
CA GLU A 6 -5.75 -14.24 -8.87
C GLU A 6 -4.98 -12.93 -8.68
N LYS A 7 -4.36 -12.73 -7.51
CA LYS A 7 -3.51 -11.56 -7.25
C LYS A 7 -2.32 -11.45 -8.20
N ILE A 8 -1.63 -12.56 -8.43
CA ILE A 8 -0.52 -12.64 -9.39
C ILE A 8 -1.01 -12.25 -10.80
N ASN A 9 -2.13 -12.82 -11.24
CA ASN A 9 -2.70 -12.51 -12.55
C ASN A 9 -3.09 -11.04 -12.70
N ILE A 10 -3.56 -10.40 -11.63
CA ILE A 10 -3.88 -8.96 -11.64
C ILE A 10 -2.60 -8.15 -11.79
N VAL A 11 -1.56 -8.43 -10.98
CA VAL A 11 -0.26 -7.72 -11.06
C VAL A 11 0.32 -7.83 -12.46
N LYS A 12 0.40 -9.05 -13.01
CA LYS A 12 0.94 -9.30 -14.37
C LYS A 12 0.16 -8.64 -15.51
N ARG A 13 -1.11 -8.31 -15.31
CA ARG A 13 -1.90 -7.55 -16.30
C ARG A 13 -1.57 -6.07 -16.30
N GLN A 14 -1.03 -5.55 -15.19
CA GLN A 14 -0.76 -4.11 -14.99
C GLN A 14 0.73 -3.78 -15.08
N THR A 15 1.60 -4.78 -14.89
CA THR A 15 3.05 -4.65 -14.94
C THR A 15 3.64 -5.59 -15.98
N ASN A 16 4.94 -5.49 -16.22
CA ASN A 16 5.69 -6.43 -17.05
C ASN A 16 6.32 -7.58 -16.24
N TYR A 17 5.81 -7.83 -15.03
CA TYR A 17 6.39 -8.82 -14.12
C TYR A 17 6.11 -10.26 -14.53
N ASP A 18 7.09 -11.11 -14.28
CA ASP A 18 7.01 -12.56 -14.37
C ASP A 18 6.22 -13.14 -13.19
N ASP A 19 5.86 -14.42 -13.21
CA ASP A 19 5.20 -15.06 -12.05
C ASP A 19 6.05 -14.98 -10.78
N GLU A 20 7.36 -15.19 -10.91
CA GLU A 20 8.30 -15.14 -9.77
C GLU A 20 8.41 -13.72 -9.21
N GLN A 21 8.55 -12.73 -10.09
CA GLN A 21 8.64 -11.31 -9.71
C GLN A 21 7.34 -10.82 -9.07
N ALA A 22 6.18 -11.21 -9.62
CA ALA A 22 4.88 -10.86 -9.05
C ALA A 22 4.70 -11.45 -7.65
N ILE A 23 5.14 -12.69 -7.42
CA ILE A 23 5.12 -13.33 -6.09
C ILE A 23 6.02 -12.60 -5.10
N GLU A 24 7.25 -12.28 -5.51
CA GLU A 24 8.21 -11.56 -4.66
C GLU A 24 7.66 -10.19 -4.27
N LYS A 25 7.18 -9.41 -5.23
CA LYS A 25 6.59 -8.09 -4.98
C LYS A 25 5.33 -8.17 -4.13
N LEU A 26 4.45 -9.15 -4.36
CA LEU A 26 3.30 -9.36 -3.49
C LEU A 26 3.71 -9.68 -2.05
N LYS A 27 4.81 -10.40 -1.82
CA LYS A 27 5.34 -10.62 -0.46
C LYS A 27 5.89 -9.35 0.17
N GLU A 28 6.64 -8.54 -0.57
CA GLU A 28 7.19 -7.26 -0.10
C GLU A 28 6.09 -6.29 0.35
N PHE A 29 4.95 -6.30 -0.34
CA PHE A 29 3.84 -5.39 -0.10
C PHE A 29 2.66 -6.03 0.69
N ASP A 30 2.90 -7.10 1.44
CA ASP A 30 1.90 -7.80 2.27
C ASP A 30 0.61 -8.16 1.51
N ASN A 31 0.80 -8.71 0.31
CA ASN A 31 -0.23 -9.08 -0.67
C ASN A 31 -1.12 -7.92 -1.15
N ASN A 32 -0.70 -6.67 -0.95
CA ASN A 32 -1.41 -5.50 -1.42
C ASN A 32 -1.05 -5.18 -2.88
N ILE A 33 -1.91 -5.63 -3.79
CA ILE A 33 -1.77 -5.40 -5.25
C ILE A 33 -1.63 -3.92 -5.59
N GLU A 34 -2.40 -3.04 -4.92
CA GLU A 34 -2.41 -1.63 -5.24
C GLU A 34 -1.06 -0.98 -4.94
N ASN A 35 -0.41 -1.39 -3.86
CA ASN A 35 0.91 -0.90 -3.50
C ASN A 35 1.98 -1.38 -4.49
N VAL A 36 1.91 -2.65 -4.92
CA VAL A 36 2.80 -3.20 -5.96
C VAL A 36 2.68 -2.39 -7.25
N ILE A 37 1.44 -2.09 -7.68
CA ILE A 37 1.19 -1.33 -8.91
C ILE A 37 1.66 0.12 -8.76
N ARG A 38 1.41 0.76 -7.60
CA ARG A 38 1.87 2.13 -7.32
C ARG A 38 3.40 2.22 -7.35
N ASP A 39 4.08 1.26 -6.72
CA ASP A 39 5.54 1.16 -6.71
C ASP A 39 6.10 0.98 -8.13
N TYR A 40 5.53 0.06 -8.90
CA TYR A 40 5.90 -0.15 -10.31
C TYR A 40 5.76 1.13 -11.16
N ASN A 41 4.73 1.93 -10.90
CA ASN A 41 4.49 3.21 -11.57
C ASN A 41 5.36 4.36 -11.02
N GLY A 42 6.25 4.11 -10.06
CA GLY A 42 7.08 5.13 -9.40
C GLY A 42 6.27 6.10 -8.53
N ILE A 43 5.03 5.76 -8.18
CA ILE A 43 4.20 6.54 -7.27
C ILE A 43 4.63 6.18 -5.86
N SER A 44 5.54 6.97 -5.29
CA SER A 44 5.90 6.80 -3.88
C SER A 44 4.64 6.90 -3.03
N GLN A 45 4.44 5.93 -2.14
CA GLN A 45 3.52 6.12 -1.03
C GLN A 45 4.11 7.24 -0.16
N THR A 46 3.78 8.49 -0.47
CA THR A 46 3.77 9.49 0.58
C THR A 46 2.69 8.99 1.52
N VAL A 47 3.11 8.33 2.60
CA VAL A 47 2.33 8.33 3.84
C VAL A 47 2.25 9.80 4.18
N LYS A 48 1.24 10.49 3.64
CA LYS A 48 0.89 11.82 4.11
C LYS A 48 0.45 11.53 5.53
N GLU A 49 1.34 11.76 6.49
CA GLU A 49 0.88 11.98 7.84
C GLU A 49 -0.23 13.02 7.71
N PRO A 50 -1.45 12.74 8.18
CA PRO A 50 -2.51 13.72 8.09
C PRO A 50 -1.97 14.98 8.77
N THR A 51 -1.87 16.06 8.01
CA THR A 51 -1.43 17.35 8.52
C THR A 51 -2.49 17.85 9.48
N LEU A 52 -2.37 17.42 10.75
CA LEU A 52 -3.30 17.81 11.79
C LEU A 52 -3.22 19.32 11.97
N SER A 53 -4.37 19.99 11.87
CA SER A 53 -4.44 21.40 12.24
C SER A 53 -4.09 21.57 13.72
N ASN A 54 -3.63 22.75 14.12
CA ASN A 54 -3.32 23.02 15.53
C ASN A 54 -4.49 22.67 16.46
N ASN A 55 -5.73 22.95 16.02
CA ASN A 55 -6.93 22.58 16.78
C ASN A 55 -7.07 21.06 16.91
N GLN A 56 -6.84 20.29 15.85
CA GLN A 56 -6.90 18.83 15.91
C GLN A 56 -5.84 18.23 16.84
N LYS A 57 -4.64 18.84 16.89
CA LYS A 57 -3.58 18.47 17.84
C LYS A 57 -4.01 18.75 19.28
N ILE A 58 -4.54 19.95 19.55
CA ILE A 58 -5.03 20.33 20.89
C ILE A 58 -6.14 19.40 21.37
N PHE A 59 -7.14 19.13 20.52
CA PHE A 59 -8.24 18.22 20.86
C PHE A 59 -7.76 16.79 21.12
N LYS A 60 -6.81 16.29 20.32
CA LYS A 60 -6.21 14.97 20.53
C LYS A 60 -5.50 14.90 21.88
N THR A 61 -4.68 15.89 22.21
CA THR A 61 -3.98 15.96 23.50
C THR A 61 -4.97 16.02 24.66
N ILE A 62 -6.02 16.84 24.60
CA ILE A 62 -7.03 16.89 25.67
C ILE A 62 -7.68 15.52 25.88
N ARG A 63 -8.04 14.81 24.80
CA ARG A 63 -8.64 13.47 24.87
C ARG A 63 -7.68 12.39 25.37
N GLU A 64 -6.37 12.53 25.13
CA GLU A 64 -5.38 11.56 25.59
C GLU A 64 -5.01 11.76 27.08
N TYR A 65 -5.13 12.98 27.59
CA TYR A 65 -4.77 13.33 28.96
C TYR A 65 -5.93 13.25 29.98
N PHE A 66 -7.18 13.13 29.53
CA PHE A 66 -8.39 13.01 30.36
C PHE A 66 -9.20 11.77 29.96
#